data_AF-F9HLC5-F1
#
_entry.id   AF-F9HLC5-F1
#
_cell.length_a   1.000
_cell.length_b   1.000
_cell.length_c   1.000
_cell.angle_alpha   90.00
_cell.angle_beta   90.00
_cell.angle_gamma   90.00
#
_symmetry.space_group_name_H-M   'P 1'
#
loop_
_entity.id
_entity.type
_entity.pdbx_description
1 polymer ?
#
loop_
_entity_poly.entity_id
_entity_poly.type
_entity_poly.pdbx_seq_one_letter_code
_entity_poly.pdbx_strand_id
1 'polypeptide(L)'
;MSAITGDDWDPKEKLISSKMAGKVMEAIYNQNGFVLESLTKTDFDNQRIAKGVSVKVAHKIGDADEFKHDTGVVYADSPFILSIFTKNSDYDTISQIAKDVYEVLK
;
A
#
# COMPACT_ATOMS: atom_id res chain seq x y z
N MET A 1 -4.16 1.97 18.45
CA MET A 1 -3.75 1.36 17.17
C MET A 1 -4.59 0.12 16.88
N SER A 2 -4.73 -0.80 17.84
CA SER A 2 -5.50 -2.05 17.72
C SER A 2 -6.96 -1.86 17.31
N ALA A 3 -7.60 -0.74 17.66
CA ALA A 3 -8.95 -0.39 17.19
C ALA A 3 -9.06 -0.27 15.66
N ILE A 4 -7.97 0.13 14.98
CA ILE A 4 -7.90 0.24 13.51
C ILE A 4 -7.34 -1.05 12.91
N THR A 5 -6.23 -1.56 13.46
CA THR A 5 -5.51 -2.70 12.88
C THR A 5 -6.15 -4.06 13.21
N GLY A 6 -6.95 -4.14 14.27
CA GLY A 6 -7.54 -5.38 14.80
C GLY A 6 -6.58 -6.25 15.62
N ASP A 7 -5.29 -5.91 15.63
CA ASP A 7 -4.22 -6.57 16.36
C ASP A 7 -3.32 -5.52 17.02
N ASP A 8 -2.64 -5.90 18.10
CA ASP A 8 -1.66 -5.03 18.75
C ASP A 8 -0.43 -4.86 17.86
N TRP A 9 -0.01 -3.61 17.68
CA TRP A 9 1.22 -3.27 16.98
C TRP A 9 2.39 -3.24 17.95
N ASP A 10 3.51 -3.88 17.62
CA ASP A 10 4.74 -3.79 18.39
C ASP A 10 5.58 -2.58 17.93
N PRO A 11 5.61 -1.48 18.71
CA PRO A 11 6.36 -0.29 18.34
C PRO A 11 7.88 -0.43 18.51
N LYS A 12 8.35 -1.43 19.26
CA LYS A 12 9.79 -1.66 19.51
C LYS A 12 10.42 -2.36 18.32
N GLU A 13 9.84 -3.48 17.94
CA GLU A 13 10.29 -4.26 16.77
C GLU A 13 9.83 -3.65 15.45
N LYS A 14 8.86 -2.71 15.50
CA LYS A 14 8.30 -1.98 14.34
C LYS A 14 7.69 -2.93 13.29
N LEU A 15 7.24 -4.09 13.72
CA LEU A 15 6.66 -5.11 12.85
C LEU A 15 5.17 -4.85 12.61
N ILE A 16 4.75 -4.94 11.36
CA ILE A 16 3.35 -4.82 10.95
C ILE A 16 3.06 -5.80 9.81
N SER A 17 1.87 -6.40 9.79
CA SER A 17 1.44 -7.23 8.67
C SER A 17 0.83 -6.38 7.54
N SER A 18 0.80 -6.92 6.32
CA SER A 18 0.10 -6.29 5.18
C SER A 18 -1.39 -6.03 5.48
N LYS A 19 -2.05 -6.93 6.22
CA LYS A 19 -3.44 -6.76 6.64
C LYS A 19 -3.61 -5.54 7.55
N MET A 20 -2.73 -5.36 8.52
CA MET A 20 -2.76 -4.20 9.43
C MET A 20 -2.49 -2.90 8.66
N ALA A 21 -1.50 -2.89 7.77
CA ALA A 21 -1.19 -1.74 6.92
C ALA A 21 -2.38 -1.39 6.00
N GLY A 22 -3.03 -2.38 5.41
CA GLY A 22 -4.23 -2.21 4.60
C GLY A 22 -5.38 -1.56 5.38
N LYS A 23 -5.66 -2.01 6.61
CA LYS A 23 -6.69 -1.39 7.47
C LYS A 23 -6.36 0.05 7.87
N VAL A 24 -5.09 0.36 8.10
CA VAL A 24 -4.66 1.75 8.34
C VAL A 24 -4.90 2.60 7.09
N MET A 25 -4.56 2.09 5.91
CA MET A 25 -4.82 2.80 4.65
C MET A 25 -6.32 2.99 4.38
N GLU A 26 -7.15 1.99 4.67
CA GLU A 26 -8.61 2.10 4.63
C GLU A 26 -9.12 3.21 5.57
N ALA A 27 -8.61 3.26 6.80
CA ALA A 27 -8.97 4.32 7.75
C ALA A 27 -8.52 5.71 7.26
N ILE A 28 -7.36 5.83 6.62
CA ILE A 28 -6.88 7.07 6.01
C ILE A 28 -7.78 7.49 4.83
N TYR A 29 -8.14 6.54 3.97
CA TYR A 29 -9.05 6.76 2.85
C TYR A 29 -10.41 7.30 3.34
N ASN A 30 -10.99 6.64 4.35
CA ASN A 30 -12.28 7.04 4.93
C ASN A 30 -12.25 8.39 5.66
N GLN A 31 -11.10 8.78 6.22
CA GLN A 31 -10.93 10.11 6.83
C GLN A 31 -10.89 11.23 5.78
N ASN A 32 -10.55 10.93 4.53
CA ASN A 32 -10.53 11.86 3.40
C ASN A 32 -9.83 13.20 3.73
N GLY A 33 -8.66 13.12 4.36
CA GLY A 33 -7.94 14.28 4.89
C GLY A 33 -6.60 14.53 4.23
N PHE A 34 -5.85 15.47 4.81
CA PHE A 34 -4.52 15.89 4.35
C PHE A 34 -3.53 14.73 4.16
N VAL A 35 -3.64 13.66 4.99
CA VAL A 35 -2.77 12.49 4.85
C VAL A 35 -3.02 11.78 3.52
N LEU A 36 -4.30 11.58 3.14
CA LEU A 36 -4.65 10.98 1.85
C LEU A 36 -4.14 11.84 0.69
N GLU A 37 -4.33 13.17 0.78
CA GLU A 37 -3.81 14.10 -0.23
C GLU A 37 -2.28 13.99 -0.37
N SER A 38 -1.56 13.89 0.74
CA SER A 38 -0.10 13.77 0.75
C SER A 38 0.38 12.47 0.09
N LEU A 39 -0.32 11.37 0.31
CA LEU A 39 -0.02 10.06 -0.31
C LEU A 39 -0.18 10.08 -1.83
N THR A 40 -0.90 11.04 -2.40
CA THR A 40 -1.08 11.20 -3.86
C THR A 40 0.00 12.05 -4.54
N LYS A 41 0.94 12.62 -3.77
CA LYS A 41 1.94 13.60 -4.26
C LYS A 41 3.38 13.09 -4.10
N THR A 42 3.56 11.80 -4.21
CA THR A 42 4.86 11.15 -4.06
C THR A 42 5.60 11.10 -5.40
N ASP A 43 6.93 11.16 -5.38
CA ASP A 43 7.76 11.04 -6.59
C ASP A 43 7.96 9.58 -7.04
N PHE A 44 7.25 8.64 -6.41
CA PHE A 44 7.47 7.20 -6.53
C PHE A 44 6.42 6.47 -7.37
N ASP A 45 5.64 7.21 -8.17
CA ASP A 45 4.57 6.65 -9.02
C ASP A 45 5.09 5.78 -10.19
N ASN A 46 6.39 5.81 -10.47
CA ASN A 46 7.03 5.01 -11.52
C ASN A 46 7.54 3.64 -11.04
N GLN A 47 7.20 3.21 -9.83
CA GLN A 47 7.64 1.95 -9.22
C GLN A 47 6.55 1.27 -8.39
N ARG A 48 6.75 -0.02 -8.06
CA ARG A 48 5.89 -0.81 -7.16
C ARG A 48 4.41 -0.81 -7.60
N ILE A 49 3.45 -0.55 -6.71
CA ILE A 49 2.01 -0.66 -7.04
C ILE A 49 1.64 0.28 -8.17
N ALA A 50 2.07 1.53 -8.12
CA ALA A 50 1.73 2.55 -9.10
C ALA A 50 2.23 2.19 -10.52
N LYS A 51 3.41 1.57 -10.64
CA LYS A 51 3.94 1.04 -11.91
C LYS A 51 3.08 -0.07 -12.51
N GLY A 52 2.42 -0.86 -11.65
CA GLY A 52 1.63 -2.03 -12.06
C GLY A 52 0.24 -1.71 -12.60
N VAL A 53 -0.26 -0.48 -12.43
CA VAL A 53 -1.65 -0.11 -12.73
C VAL A 53 -1.72 1.12 -13.63
N SER A 54 -2.84 1.30 -14.33
CA SER A 54 -3.02 2.43 -15.26
C SER A 54 -3.80 3.60 -14.66
N VAL A 55 -4.04 3.58 -13.35
CA VAL A 55 -4.83 4.58 -12.62
C VAL A 55 -4.00 5.23 -11.53
N LYS A 56 -4.49 6.34 -10.99
CA LYS A 56 -3.83 7.02 -9.87
C LYS A 56 -3.77 6.09 -8.65
N VAL A 57 -2.70 6.19 -7.88
CA VAL A 57 -2.55 5.49 -6.60
C VAL A 57 -2.17 6.50 -5.52
N ALA A 58 -2.84 6.45 -4.36
CA ALA A 58 -2.36 7.10 -3.15
C ALA A 58 -1.60 6.06 -2.32
N HIS A 59 -0.28 6.12 -2.24
CA HIS A 59 0.50 5.03 -1.65
C HIS A 59 1.68 5.47 -0.78
N LYS A 60 2.11 4.53 0.08
CA LYS A 60 3.32 4.67 0.88
C LYS A 60 4.22 3.45 0.67
N ILE A 61 5.38 3.70 0.09
CA ILE A 61 6.44 2.70 -0.06
C ILE A 61 7.21 2.48 1.24
N GLY A 62 7.82 1.30 1.39
CA GLY A 62 8.76 0.96 2.45
C GLY A 62 9.93 0.16 1.89
N ASP A 63 11.14 0.43 2.41
CA ASP A 63 12.35 -0.29 2.06
C ASP A 63 13.24 -0.41 3.31
N ALA A 64 13.68 -1.62 3.64
CA ALA A 64 14.59 -1.91 4.73
C ALA A 64 15.30 -3.25 4.45
N ASP A 65 16.59 -3.19 4.09
CA ASP A 65 17.42 -4.37 3.77
C ASP A 65 16.75 -5.31 2.75
N GLU A 66 16.37 -6.52 3.15
CA GLU A 66 15.68 -7.47 2.27
C GLU A 66 14.17 -7.21 2.10
N PHE A 67 13.59 -6.26 2.86
CA PHE A 67 12.16 -5.99 2.90
C PHE A 67 11.78 -4.85 1.97
N LYS A 68 10.81 -5.10 1.09
CA LYS A 68 10.28 -4.11 0.14
C LYS A 68 8.77 -4.15 0.18
N HIS A 69 8.15 -3.00 0.42
CA HIS A 69 6.71 -2.93 0.68
C HIS A 69 6.09 -1.78 -0.10
N ASP A 70 4.80 -1.92 -0.37
CA ASP A 70 3.96 -0.82 -0.81
C ASP A 70 2.54 -1.04 -0.31
N THR A 71 1.86 0.03 0.07
CA THR A 71 0.44 0.00 0.45
C THR A 71 -0.22 1.25 -0.07
N GLY A 72 -1.36 1.10 -0.74
CA GLY A 72 -2.06 2.25 -1.30
C GLY A 72 -3.53 2.01 -1.63
N VAL A 73 -4.20 3.13 -1.90
CA VAL A 73 -5.52 3.20 -2.52
C VAL A 73 -5.33 3.23 -4.02
N VAL A 74 -5.86 2.24 -4.73
CA VAL A 74 -5.88 2.19 -6.19
C VAL A 74 -7.21 2.75 -6.68
N TYR A 75 -7.18 3.85 -7.42
CA TYR A 75 -8.39 4.55 -7.89
C TYR A 75 -8.91 3.98 -9.22
N ALA A 76 -9.26 2.68 -9.23
CA ALA A 76 -10.02 2.05 -10.29
C ALA A 76 -11.50 2.52 -10.29
N ASP A 77 -12.33 2.01 -11.20
CA ASP A 77 -13.76 2.35 -11.27
C ASP A 77 -14.47 2.07 -9.92
N SER A 78 -14.08 0.98 -9.27
CA SER A 78 -14.33 0.73 -7.85
C SER A 78 -13.00 0.80 -7.07
N PRO A 79 -12.73 1.89 -6.33
CA PRO A 79 -11.48 2.01 -5.57
C PRO A 79 -11.28 0.88 -4.57
N PHE A 80 -10.04 0.41 -4.44
CA PHE A 80 -9.68 -0.65 -3.50
C PHE A 80 -8.34 -0.39 -2.80
N ILE A 81 -8.16 -1.01 -1.64
CA ILE A 81 -6.89 -1.00 -0.91
C ILE A 81 -6.04 -2.19 -1.33
N LEU A 82 -4.78 -1.94 -1.66
CA LEU A 82 -3.79 -2.97 -1.94
C LEU A 82 -2.58 -2.80 -1.02
N SER A 83 -2.20 -3.87 -0.32
CA SER A 83 -1.03 -3.91 0.56
C SER A 83 -0.17 -5.12 0.23
N ILE A 84 1.07 -4.88 -0.19
CA ILE A 84 2.01 -5.91 -0.61
C ILE A 84 3.29 -5.77 0.21
N PHE A 85 3.63 -6.83 0.96
CA PHE A 85 4.83 -6.91 1.75
C PHE A 85 5.68 -8.08 1.24
N THR A 86 6.91 -7.80 0.81
CA THR A 86 7.84 -8.84 0.36
C THR A 86 9.11 -8.86 1.21
N LYS A 87 9.76 -10.03 1.23
CA LYS A 87 11.08 -10.27 1.82
C LYS A 87 11.92 -10.99 0.77
N ASN A 88 13.19 -10.60 0.59
CA ASN A 88 14.10 -11.17 -0.41
C ASN A 88 13.54 -11.10 -1.85
N SER A 89 12.88 -9.99 -2.17
CA SER A 89 12.27 -9.75 -3.50
C SER A 89 12.64 -8.35 -3.99
N ASP A 90 11.99 -7.86 -5.05
CA ASP A 90 12.27 -6.60 -5.74
C ASP A 90 10.99 -5.80 -6.03
N TYR A 91 11.16 -4.62 -6.63
CA TYR A 91 10.04 -3.72 -6.94
C TYR A 91 9.20 -4.22 -8.11
N ASP A 92 9.80 -4.95 -9.05
CA ASP A 92 9.10 -5.46 -10.22
C ASP A 92 8.15 -6.59 -9.84
N THR A 93 8.51 -7.41 -8.86
CA THR A 93 7.61 -8.40 -8.25
C THR A 93 6.36 -7.73 -7.67
N ILE A 94 6.52 -6.64 -6.92
CA ILE A 94 5.39 -5.86 -6.38
C ILE A 94 4.53 -5.30 -7.53
N SER A 95 5.17 -4.78 -8.58
CA SER A 95 4.48 -4.22 -9.75
C SER A 95 3.67 -5.29 -10.50
N GLN A 96 4.23 -6.49 -10.64
CA GLN A 96 3.55 -7.60 -11.31
C GLN A 96 2.35 -8.11 -10.48
N ILE A 97 2.50 -8.27 -9.16
CA ILE A 97 1.37 -8.61 -8.28
C ILE A 97 0.27 -7.54 -8.38
N ALA A 98 0.64 -6.25 -8.35
CA ALA A 98 -0.31 -5.16 -8.45
C ALA A 98 -1.07 -5.18 -9.79
N LYS A 99 -0.38 -5.46 -10.89
CA LYS A 99 -0.98 -5.66 -12.21
C LYS A 99 -1.97 -6.82 -12.19
N ASP A 100 -1.57 -7.98 -11.69
CA ASP A 100 -2.41 -9.19 -11.69
C ASP A 100 -3.69 -8.98 -10.87
N VAL A 101 -3.59 -8.32 -9.71
CA VAL A 101 -4.75 -7.95 -8.88
C VAL A 101 -5.63 -6.92 -9.58
N TYR A 102 -5.03 -5.88 -10.17
CA TYR A 102 -5.76 -4.82 -10.86
C TYR A 102 -6.54 -5.35 -12.07
N GLU A 103 -5.97 -6.28 -12.85
CA GLU A 103 -6.68 -6.88 -14.00
C GLU A 103 -7.94 -7.65 -13.59
N VAL A 104 -8.02 -8.12 -12.34
CA VAL A 104 -9.21 -8.81 -11.80
C VAL A 104 -10.22 -7.84 -11.20
N LEU A 105 -9.76 -6.73 -10.61
CA LEU A 105 -10.60 -5.82 -9.81
C LEU A 105 -10.97 -4.51 -10.53
N LYS A 106 -10.34 -4.18 -11.66
CA LYS A 106 -10.55 -2.93 -12.40
C LYS A 106 -11.95 -2.79 -12.99
#